data_AF-A0A3A2J6U3-F1
#
_entry.id   AF-A0A3A2J6U3-F1
#
_cell.length_a   1.000
_cell.length_b   1.000
_cell.length_c   1.000
_cell.angle_alpha   90.00
_cell.angle_beta   90.00
_cell.angle_gamma   90.00
#
_symmetry.space_group_name_H-M   'P 1'
#
loop_
_entity.id
_entity.type
_entity.pdbx_description
1 polymer ?
#
loop_
_entity_poly.entity_id
_entity_poly.type
_entity_poly.pdbx_seq_one_letter_code
_entity_poly.pdbx_strand_id
1 'polypeptide(L)'
;DEDATTFALRPRQKGQVTVVDEIVQQASEAANSLLIPEGLQPDTWSATKGIQRFYLRMLDIETTGASKLDNYQNFAKAFHVDDYTKIMASMAPNKARLKNIAEFSSRDLSDSTEIGPTYLGKLIIALQQLLQDKEPQTVINYLHSDITNFLEARPLLIDITEFIAAKTRDSQVRDVAEILVARMRNQRLA
;
A
#
# COMPACT_ATOMS: atom_id res chain seq x y z
N ASP A 1 -46.34 -3.73 6.76
CA ASP A 1 -45.69 -5.04 6.62
C ASP A 1 -46.06 -5.72 5.30
N GLU A 2 -45.73 -5.06 4.19
CA GLU A 2 -45.68 -5.68 2.86
C GLU A 2 -44.22 -6.02 2.55
N ASP A 3 -43.88 -7.27 2.86
CA ASP A 3 -43.33 -8.20 1.87
C ASP A 3 -41.91 -7.97 1.30
N ALA A 4 -40.89 -8.05 2.17
CA ALA A 4 -39.50 -8.31 1.77
C ALA A 4 -39.32 -9.72 1.16
N THR A 5 -40.24 -10.65 1.45
CA THR A 5 -40.24 -12.04 0.96
C THR A 5 -40.65 -12.15 -0.50
N THR A 6 -41.58 -11.34 -0.99
CA THR A 6 -42.04 -11.39 -2.40
C THR A 6 -41.06 -10.76 -3.38
N PHE A 7 -40.18 -9.84 -2.94
CA PHE A 7 -39.10 -9.32 -3.79
C PHE A 7 -38.02 -10.36 -4.14
N ALA A 8 -37.83 -11.38 -3.28
CA ALA A 8 -36.80 -12.40 -3.47
C ALA A 8 -37.12 -13.43 -4.57
N LEU A 9 -38.35 -13.48 -5.07
CA LEU A 9 -38.84 -14.55 -5.96
C LEU A 9 -39.10 -14.12 -7.41
N ARG A 10 -38.76 -12.88 -7.82
CA ARG A 10 -38.89 -12.49 -9.23
C ARG A 10 -37.86 -13.21 -10.11
N PRO A 11 -38.29 -13.87 -11.21
CA PRO A 11 -37.38 -14.55 -12.11
C PRO A 11 -36.39 -13.56 -12.74
N ARG A 12 -35.10 -13.88 -12.60
CA ARG A 12 -33.97 -13.03 -13.00
C ARG A 12 -33.99 -12.77 -14.51
N GLN A 13 -34.14 -11.52 -14.93
CA GLN A 13 -33.82 -11.13 -16.31
C GLN A 13 -32.30 -10.96 -16.45
N LYS A 14 -31.72 -11.64 -17.44
CA LYS A 14 -30.27 -11.64 -17.71
C LYS A 14 -29.83 -10.19 -18.04
N GLY A 15 -29.03 -9.57 -17.19
CA GLY A 15 -28.44 -8.25 -17.42
C GLY A 15 -29.05 -7.06 -16.66
N GLN A 16 -29.99 -7.27 -15.74
CA GLN A 16 -30.55 -6.18 -14.94
C GLN A 16 -29.79 -6.02 -13.62
N VAL A 17 -29.19 -4.85 -13.39
CA VAL A 17 -28.63 -4.46 -12.08
C VAL A 17 -29.81 -4.32 -11.11
N THR A 18 -29.78 -5.04 -10.00
CA THR A 18 -30.86 -5.00 -9.01
C THR A 18 -30.56 -3.99 -7.91
N VAL A 19 -31.59 -3.54 -7.19
CA VAL A 19 -31.44 -2.71 -5.98
C VAL A 19 -30.51 -3.39 -4.96
N VAL A 20 -30.51 -4.73 -4.92
CA VAL A 20 -29.58 -5.50 -4.09
C VAL A 20 -28.14 -5.36 -4.58
N ASP A 21 -27.91 -5.41 -5.90
CA ASP A 21 -26.57 -5.19 -6.48
C ASP A 21 -26.07 -3.76 -6.23
N GLU A 22 -26.96 -2.76 -6.29
CA GLU A 22 -26.64 -1.36 -5.97
C GLU A 22 -26.29 -1.18 -4.49
N ILE A 23 -27.04 -1.81 -3.58
CA ILE A 23 -26.73 -1.78 -2.13
C ILE A 23 -25.41 -2.48 -1.84
N VAL A 24 -25.14 -3.63 -2.47
CA VAL A 24 -23.87 -4.34 -2.34
C VAL A 24 -22.72 -3.49 -2.88
N GLN A 25 -22.91 -2.82 -4.02
CA GLN A 25 -21.94 -1.91 -4.61
C GLN A 25 -21.67 -0.71 -3.69
N GLN A 26 -22.71 -0.06 -3.15
CA GLN A 26 -22.57 1.06 -2.21
C GLN A 26 -21.90 0.64 -0.90
N ALA A 27 -22.24 -0.53 -0.35
CA ALA A 27 -21.59 -1.06 0.85
C ALA A 27 -20.11 -1.39 0.59
N SER A 28 -19.80 -1.92 -0.60
CA SER A 28 -18.43 -2.21 -1.04
C SER A 28 -17.62 -0.93 -1.25
N GLU A 29 -18.20 0.12 -1.83
CA GLU A 29 -17.58 1.44 -2.01
C GLU A 29 -17.37 2.17 -0.68
N ALA A 30 -18.35 2.12 0.23
CA ALA A 30 -18.24 2.67 1.58
C ALA A 30 -17.20 1.91 2.40
N ALA A 31 -17.17 0.58 2.32
CA ALA A 31 -16.14 -0.24 2.94
C ALA A 31 -14.75 0.05 2.35
N ASN A 32 -14.64 0.20 1.03
CA ASN A 32 -13.38 0.57 0.35
C ASN A 32 -12.87 1.95 0.80
N SER A 33 -13.76 2.90 1.08
CA SER A 33 -13.39 4.21 1.63
C SER A 33 -12.86 4.10 3.07
N LEU A 34 -13.37 3.15 3.86
CA LEU A 34 -12.87 2.83 5.22
C LEU A 34 -11.54 2.06 5.21
N LEU A 35 -11.09 1.56 4.06
CA LEU A 35 -9.81 0.87 3.91
C LEU A 35 -8.64 1.84 3.67
N ILE A 36 -8.92 3.10 3.30
CA ILE A 36 -7.87 4.09 3.06
C ILE A 36 -7.16 4.37 4.39
N PRO A 37 -5.85 4.14 4.48
CA PRO A 37 -5.08 4.45 5.68
C PRO A 37 -5.11 5.93 6.04
N GLU A 38 -5.11 6.24 7.34
CA GLU A 38 -5.09 7.64 7.78
C GLU A 38 -3.77 8.31 7.37
N GLY A 39 -3.87 9.40 6.61
CA GLY A 39 -2.72 10.16 6.10
C GLY A 39 -2.24 9.74 4.70
N LEU A 40 -2.93 8.82 4.03
CA LEU A 40 -2.70 8.49 2.61
C LEU A 40 -3.78 9.14 1.73
N GLN A 41 -3.40 9.76 0.61
CA GLN A 41 -4.38 10.38 -0.28
C GLN A 41 -5.23 9.34 -1.03
N PRO A 42 -6.52 9.63 -1.28
CA PRO A 42 -7.41 8.73 -2.04
C PRO A 42 -6.90 8.39 -3.45
N ASP A 43 -6.26 9.34 -4.13
CA ASP A 43 -5.70 9.13 -5.47
C ASP A 43 -4.53 8.12 -5.42
N THR A 44 -3.65 8.24 -4.41
CA THR A 44 -2.57 7.28 -4.14
C THR A 44 -3.13 5.90 -3.82
N TRP A 45 -4.16 5.81 -2.98
CA TRP A 45 -4.82 4.55 -2.67
C TRP A 45 -5.44 3.90 -3.92
N SER A 46 -6.03 4.70 -4.80
CA SER A 46 -6.62 4.25 -6.06
C SER A 46 -5.57 3.73 -7.05
N ALA A 47 -4.36 4.30 -7.03
CA ALA A 47 -3.23 3.87 -7.86
C ALA A 47 -2.49 2.63 -7.31
N THR A 48 -2.70 2.26 -6.05
CA THR A 48 -2.09 1.07 -5.43
C THR A 48 -3.04 -0.13 -5.49
N LYS A 49 -2.48 -1.34 -5.48
CA LYS A 49 -3.23 -2.60 -5.52
C LYS A 49 -2.47 -3.73 -4.83
N GLY A 50 -3.16 -4.82 -4.52
CA GLY A 50 -2.56 -6.05 -4.02
C GLY A 50 -1.65 -5.82 -2.82
N ILE A 51 -0.42 -6.31 -2.93
CA ILE A 51 0.61 -6.23 -1.89
C ILE A 51 0.89 -4.80 -1.40
N GLN A 52 0.75 -3.76 -2.25
CA GLN A 52 0.98 -2.37 -1.84
C GLN A 52 -0.11 -1.91 -0.87
N ARG A 53 -1.38 -2.17 -1.18
CA ARG A 53 -2.51 -1.85 -0.30
C ARG A 53 -2.40 -2.58 1.02
N PHE A 54 -2.03 -3.85 0.96
CA PHE A 54 -1.77 -4.66 2.15
C PHE A 54 -0.68 -4.04 3.03
N TYR A 55 0.49 -3.71 2.47
CA TYR A 55 1.59 -3.13 3.25
C TYR A 55 1.19 -1.78 3.86
N LEU A 56 0.63 -0.86 3.08
CA LEU A 56 0.24 0.47 3.56
C LEU A 56 -0.84 0.39 4.65
N ARG A 57 -1.83 -0.49 4.47
CA ARG A 57 -2.89 -0.68 5.46
C ARG A 57 -2.38 -1.33 6.74
N MET A 58 -1.51 -2.33 6.63
CA MET A 58 -0.94 -2.99 7.81
C MET A 58 0.03 -2.07 8.54
N LEU A 59 0.79 -1.23 7.84
CA LEU A 59 1.65 -0.22 8.45
C LEU A 59 0.85 0.77 9.31
N ASP A 60 -0.32 1.21 8.84
CA ASP A 60 -1.24 2.04 9.61
C ASP A 60 -1.76 1.33 10.87
N ILE A 61 -2.23 0.09 10.71
CA ILE A 61 -2.77 -0.73 11.79
C ILE A 61 -1.72 -0.97 12.88
N GLU A 62 -0.46 -1.21 12.51
CA GLU A 62 0.63 -1.39 13.47
C GLU A 62 0.86 -0.15 14.35
N THR A 63 0.55 1.06 13.88
CA THR A 63 0.66 2.28 14.71
C THR A 63 -0.31 2.30 15.88
N THR A 64 -1.43 1.57 15.78
CA THR A 64 -2.41 1.42 16.87
C THR A 64 -1.99 0.38 17.93
N GLY A 65 -0.87 -0.31 17.73
CA GLY A 65 -0.39 -1.38 18.61
C GLY A 65 -0.97 -2.76 18.30
N ALA A 66 -1.79 -2.89 17.24
CA ALA A 66 -2.36 -4.17 16.83
C ALA A 66 -1.29 -5.10 16.21
N SER A 67 -1.26 -6.35 16.68
CA SER A 67 -0.26 -7.36 16.27
C SER A 67 -0.86 -8.77 16.09
N LYS A 68 -2.18 -8.86 15.92
CA LYS A 68 -2.89 -10.13 15.69
C LYS A 68 -2.62 -10.64 14.28
N LEU A 69 -2.18 -11.89 14.15
CA LEU A 69 -1.90 -12.51 12.86
C LEU A 69 -3.13 -12.55 11.94
N ASP A 70 -4.30 -12.83 12.50
CA ASP A 70 -5.57 -12.91 11.77
C ASP A 70 -5.90 -11.62 11.01
N ASN A 71 -5.49 -10.45 11.52
CA ASN A 71 -5.65 -9.19 10.79
C ASN A 71 -4.90 -9.22 9.46
N TYR A 72 -3.64 -9.65 9.48
CA TYR A 72 -2.82 -9.78 8.27
C TYR A 72 -3.43 -10.79 7.30
N GLN A 73 -3.88 -11.95 7.79
CA GLN A 73 -4.54 -12.96 6.95
C GLN A 73 -5.81 -12.41 6.27
N ASN A 74 -6.65 -11.70 7.03
CA ASN A 74 -7.88 -11.10 6.52
C ASN A 74 -7.60 -10.03 5.47
N PHE A 75 -6.63 -9.14 5.70
CA PHE A 75 -6.28 -8.10 4.73
C PHE A 75 -5.55 -8.66 3.51
N ALA A 76 -4.68 -9.66 3.68
CA ALA A 76 -4.03 -10.33 2.55
C ALA A 76 -5.08 -10.95 1.62
N LYS A 77 -6.09 -11.64 2.19
CA LYS A 77 -7.22 -12.17 1.43
C LYS A 77 -8.06 -11.07 0.78
N ALA A 78 -8.37 -10.00 1.52
CA ALA A 78 -9.19 -8.89 1.01
C ALA A 78 -8.52 -8.14 -0.15
N PHE A 79 -7.19 -8.07 -0.15
CA PHE A 79 -6.42 -7.42 -1.22
C PHE A 79 -5.92 -8.40 -2.29
N HIS A 80 -6.30 -9.68 -2.24
CA HIS A 80 -5.86 -10.71 -3.18
C HIS A 80 -4.33 -10.81 -3.29
N VAL A 81 -3.65 -10.81 -2.14
CA VAL A 81 -2.20 -11.04 -2.04
C VAL A 81 -1.93 -12.53 -2.07
N ASP A 82 -1.06 -12.98 -2.99
CA ASP A 82 -0.75 -14.41 -3.17
C ASP A 82 0.12 -14.94 -2.03
N ASP A 83 1.20 -14.24 -1.67
CA ASP A 83 2.10 -14.64 -0.58
C ASP A 83 2.55 -13.44 0.27
N TYR A 84 1.68 -13.02 1.18
CA TYR A 84 1.98 -11.92 2.10
C TYR A 84 3.12 -12.26 3.07
N THR A 85 3.46 -13.55 3.27
CA THR A 85 4.49 -13.96 4.23
C THR A 85 5.88 -13.42 3.85
N LYS A 86 6.10 -13.12 2.57
CA LYS A 86 7.36 -12.55 2.04
C LYS A 86 7.70 -11.18 2.60
N ILE A 87 6.69 -10.40 3.01
CA ILE A 87 6.87 -9.05 3.55
C ILE A 87 6.68 -8.98 5.07
N MET A 88 6.44 -10.13 5.72
CA MET A 88 6.31 -10.24 7.16
C MET A 88 7.67 -10.49 7.79
N ALA A 89 8.00 -9.76 8.85
CA ALA A 89 9.16 -10.05 9.67
C ALA A 89 8.84 -11.02 10.81
N SER A 90 7.57 -11.08 11.23
CA SER A 90 7.10 -12.07 12.21
C SER A 90 5.68 -12.50 11.88
N MET A 91 5.47 -13.81 11.93
CA MET A 91 4.18 -14.48 11.80
C MET A 91 3.68 -15.01 13.15
N ALA A 92 4.36 -14.69 14.25
CA ALA A 92 4.01 -15.21 15.56
C ALA A 92 2.67 -14.63 16.06
N PRO A 93 1.77 -15.44 16.64
CA PRO A 93 0.52 -14.94 17.21
C PRO A 93 0.74 -13.81 18.21
N ASN A 94 -0.06 -12.74 18.11
CA ASN A 94 0.03 -11.51 18.92
C ASN A 94 1.40 -10.78 18.85
N LYS A 95 2.27 -11.17 17.93
CA LYS A 95 3.56 -10.55 17.63
C LYS A 95 3.78 -10.46 16.12
N ALA A 96 2.70 -10.47 15.33
CA ALA A 96 2.78 -10.37 13.89
C ALA A 96 3.13 -8.93 13.49
N ARG A 97 4.08 -8.79 12.57
CA ARG A 97 4.52 -7.49 12.04
C ARG A 97 5.13 -7.60 10.64
N LEU A 98 5.03 -6.53 9.89
CA LEU A 98 5.74 -6.30 8.64
C LEU A 98 7.25 -6.19 8.85
N LYS A 99 7.98 -6.41 7.77
CA LYS A 99 9.37 -5.96 7.63
C LYS A 99 9.41 -4.43 7.66
N ASN A 100 10.34 -3.89 8.44
CA ASN A 100 10.75 -2.51 8.29
C ASN A 100 11.54 -2.34 6.97
N ILE A 101 11.78 -1.08 6.58
CA ILE A 101 12.46 -0.77 5.32
C ILE A 101 13.86 -1.44 5.24
N ALA A 102 14.61 -1.50 6.34
CA ALA A 102 15.95 -2.08 6.36
C ALA A 102 15.96 -3.63 6.32
N GLU A 103 14.87 -4.30 6.69
CA GLU A 103 14.76 -5.77 6.78
C GLU A 103 14.48 -6.44 5.44
N PHE A 104 14.14 -5.68 4.38
CA PHE A 104 13.97 -6.25 3.05
C PHE A 104 15.32 -6.63 2.44
N SER A 105 15.41 -7.84 1.88
CA SER A 105 16.56 -8.28 1.09
C SER A 105 16.37 -7.96 -0.39
N SER A 106 17.45 -7.98 -1.17
CA SER A 106 17.37 -7.81 -2.63
C SER A 106 16.50 -8.88 -3.31
N ARG A 107 16.36 -10.06 -2.72
CA ARG A 107 15.47 -11.13 -3.22
C ARG A 107 14.00 -10.82 -2.96
N ASP A 108 13.69 -10.11 -1.88
CA ASP A 108 12.31 -9.70 -1.58
C ASP A 108 11.83 -8.61 -2.53
N LEU A 109 12.75 -7.84 -3.11
CA LEU A 109 12.48 -6.66 -3.94
C LEU A 109 12.77 -6.89 -5.43
N SER A 110 12.94 -8.14 -5.86
CA SER A 110 13.14 -8.48 -7.28
C SER A 110 11.83 -8.51 -8.06
N ASP A 111 11.92 -8.39 -9.38
CA ASP A 111 10.77 -8.42 -10.30
C ASP A 111 10.02 -9.76 -10.31
N SER A 112 10.60 -10.81 -9.71
CA SER A 112 9.96 -12.11 -9.51
C SER A 112 9.00 -12.16 -8.29
N THR A 113 8.87 -11.06 -7.55
CA THR A 113 7.99 -10.96 -6.38
C THR A 113 6.82 -10.02 -6.66
N GLU A 114 5.75 -10.10 -5.87
CA GLU A 114 4.61 -9.17 -5.99
C GLU A 114 5.00 -7.72 -5.70
N ILE A 115 5.93 -7.49 -4.76
CA ILE A 115 6.28 -6.15 -4.28
C ILE A 115 7.38 -5.47 -5.11
N GLY A 116 8.38 -6.22 -5.59
CA GLY A 116 9.54 -5.69 -6.32
C GLY A 116 9.20 -4.74 -7.48
N PRO A 117 8.29 -5.09 -8.42
CA PRO A 117 7.98 -4.25 -9.57
C PRO A 117 7.05 -3.07 -9.23
N THR A 118 6.64 -2.90 -7.98
CA THR A 118 5.67 -1.87 -7.57
C THR A 118 6.34 -0.56 -7.16
N TYR A 119 5.57 0.54 -7.15
CA TYR A 119 6.06 1.83 -6.62
C TYR A 119 6.60 1.69 -5.19
N LEU A 120 5.89 0.97 -4.33
CA LEU A 120 6.36 0.69 -2.97
C LEU A 120 7.70 -0.06 -2.97
N GLY A 121 7.86 -1.10 -3.81
CA GLY A 121 9.11 -1.85 -3.93
C GLY A 121 10.28 -0.94 -4.33
N LYS A 122 10.09 -0.09 -5.34
CA LYS A 122 11.11 0.85 -5.80
C LYS A 122 11.45 1.91 -4.75
N LEU A 123 10.44 2.39 -4.00
CA LEU A 123 10.64 3.30 -2.89
C LEU A 123 11.41 2.65 -1.72
N ILE A 124 11.14 1.38 -1.39
CA ILE A 124 11.91 0.65 -0.37
C ILE A 124 13.39 0.60 -0.79
N ILE A 125 13.69 0.27 -2.05
CA ILE A 125 15.07 0.28 -2.57
C ILE A 125 15.69 1.68 -2.43
N ALA A 126 14.97 2.73 -2.81
CA ALA A 126 15.45 4.11 -2.71
C ALA A 126 15.78 4.51 -1.26
N LEU A 127 14.90 4.18 -0.31
CA LEU A 127 15.12 4.44 1.11
C LEU A 127 16.30 3.62 1.66
N GLN A 128 16.43 2.35 1.29
CA GLN A 128 17.59 1.52 1.66
C GLN A 128 18.91 2.08 1.13
N GLN A 129 18.92 2.63 -0.09
CA GLN A 129 20.10 3.28 -0.65
C GLN A 129 20.49 4.53 0.16
N LEU A 130 19.53 5.35 0.57
CA LEU A 130 19.79 6.51 1.42
C LEU A 130 20.28 6.11 2.82
N LEU A 131 19.73 5.03 3.41
CA LEU A 131 20.23 4.47 4.68
C LEU A 131 21.68 3.96 4.57
N GLN A 132 22.14 3.65 3.35
CA GLN A 132 23.50 3.24 3.05
C GLN A 132 24.37 4.41 2.56
N ASP A 133 24.00 5.65 2.93
CA ASP A 133 24.71 6.89 2.61
C ASP A 133 24.90 7.16 1.11
N LYS A 134 24.05 6.58 0.26
CA LYS A 134 24.07 6.89 -1.17
C LYS A 134 23.60 8.33 -1.40
N GLU A 135 24.27 9.01 -2.32
CA GLU A 135 23.97 10.41 -2.61
C GLU A 135 22.51 10.57 -3.13
N PRO A 136 21.72 11.53 -2.60
CA PRO A 136 20.29 11.62 -2.90
C PRO A 136 19.95 11.83 -4.38
N GLN A 137 20.72 12.61 -5.13
CA GLN A 137 20.48 12.79 -6.56
C GLN A 137 20.66 11.47 -7.32
N THR A 138 21.60 10.62 -6.91
CA THR A 138 21.81 9.30 -7.50
C THR A 138 20.61 8.38 -7.24
N VAL A 139 19.99 8.46 -6.06
CA VAL A 139 18.75 7.73 -5.74
C VAL A 139 17.57 8.20 -6.59
N ILE A 140 17.44 9.52 -6.77
CA ILE A 140 16.41 10.10 -7.64
C ILE A 140 16.62 9.68 -9.10
N ASN A 141 17.87 9.65 -9.59
CA ASN A 141 18.17 9.18 -10.94
C ASN A 141 17.80 7.70 -11.14
N TYR A 142 18.03 6.87 -10.11
CA TYR A 142 17.56 5.49 -10.10
C TYR A 142 16.04 5.41 -10.26
N LEU A 143 15.27 6.17 -9.47
CA LEU A 143 13.81 6.19 -9.57
C LEU A 143 13.32 6.68 -10.95
N HIS A 144 13.97 7.70 -11.53
CA HIS A 144 13.68 8.17 -12.89
C HIS A 144 13.89 7.08 -13.95
N SER A 145 14.95 6.29 -13.81
CA SER A 145 15.27 5.23 -14.77
C SER A 145 14.36 4.00 -14.64
N ASP A 146 13.91 3.71 -13.42
CA ASP A 146 13.24 2.45 -13.08
C ASP A 146 11.72 2.59 -13.06
N ILE A 147 11.19 3.81 -12.91
CA ILE A 147 9.76 4.09 -12.92
C ILE A 147 9.35 4.74 -14.25
N THR A 148 8.52 4.02 -15.00
CA THR A 148 7.86 4.56 -16.20
C THR A 148 7.03 5.80 -15.85
N ASN A 149 7.16 6.86 -16.66
CA ASN A 149 6.50 8.14 -16.45
C ASN A 149 6.71 8.70 -15.03
N PHE A 150 7.94 8.64 -14.52
CA PHE A 150 8.27 9.10 -13.16
C PHE A 150 7.67 10.46 -12.80
N LEU A 151 7.70 11.44 -13.71
CA LEU A 151 7.14 12.77 -13.45
C LEU A 151 5.63 12.76 -13.17
N GLU A 152 4.88 11.88 -13.83
CA GLU A 152 3.44 11.68 -13.61
C GLU A 152 3.20 10.91 -12.30
N ALA A 153 4.03 9.90 -12.01
CA ALA A 153 3.93 9.10 -10.79
C ALA A 153 4.42 9.87 -9.53
N ARG A 154 5.21 10.93 -9.71
CA ARG A 154 5.90 11.66 -8.63
C ARG A 154 5.01 12.10 -7.47
N PRO A 155 3.80 12.66 -7.67
CA PRO A 155 2.91 13.00 -6.56
C PRO A 155 2.53 11.78 -5.71
N LEU A 156 2.27 10.63 -6.35
CA LEU A 156 1.94 9.38 -5.67
C LEU A 156 3.15 8.85 -4.88
N LEU A 157 4.35 8.92 -5.46
CA LEU A 157 5.59 8.50 -4.80
C LEU A 157 5.89 9.35 -3.57
N ILE A 158 5.69 10.66 -3.67
CA ILE A 158 5.81 11.59 -2.53
C ILE A 158 4.84 11.19 -1.43
N ASP A 159 3.56 11.00 -1.75
CA ASP A 159 2.53 10.67 -0.77
C ASP A 159 2.79 9.34 -0.06
N ILE A 160 3.18 8.29 -0.81
CA ILE A 160 3.59 7.00 -0.21
C ILE A 160 4.80 7.18 0.72
N THR A 161 5.79 7.99 0.32
CA THR A 161 7.00 8.20 1.12
C THR A 161 6.71 9.00 2.39
N GLU A 162 5.87 10.03 2.32
CA GLU A 162 5.41 10.80 3.48
C GLU A 162 4.61 9.92 4.43
N PHE A 163 3.74 9.06 3.90
CA PHE A 163 3.00 8.09 4.70
C PHE A 163 3.94 7.14 5.45
N ILE A 164 4.98 6.61 4.78
CA ILE A 164 6.01 5.77 5.43
C ILE A 164 6.73 6.55 6.53
N ALA A 165 7.13 7.79 6.28
CA ALA A 165 7.79 8.65 7.27
C ALA A 165 6.92 8.89 8.52
N ALA A 166 5.62 9.11 8.31
CA ALA A 166 4.66 9.35 9.38
C ALA A 166 4.38 8.09 10.22
N LYS A 167 4.38 6.90 9.61
CA LYS A 167 3.98 5.65 10.29
C LYS A 167 5.15 4.83 10.81
N THR A 168 6.37 5.03 10.30
CA THR A 168 7.55 4.30 10.78
C THR A 168 7.91 4.64 12.23
N ARG A 169 8.32 3.63 12.98
CA ARG A 169 8.91 3.78 14.33
C ARG A 169 10.42 3.96 14.31
N ASP A 170 11.06 3.72 13.17
CA ASP A 170 12.49 3.86 12.96
C ASP A 170 12.80 5.31 12.55
N SER A 171 13.56 6.03 13.38
CA SER A 171 13.91 7.43 13.11
C SER A 171 14.83 7.59 11.91
N GLN A 172 15.74 6.64 11.67
CA GLN A 172 16.64 6.73 10.51
C GLN A 172 15.84 6.60 9.21
N VAL A 173 14.87 5.68 9.18
CA VAL A 173 13.93 5.54 8.05
C VAL A 173 13.14 6.82 7.84
N ARG A 174 12.67 7.46 8.91
CA ARG A 174 11.93 8.73 8.83
C ARG A 174 12.80 9.83 8.21
N ASP A 175 14.02 10.00 8.71
CA ASP A 175 14.94 11.03 8.25
C ASP A 175 15.25 10.88 6.74
N VAL A 176 15.55 9.66 6.27
CA VAL A 176 15.82 9.44 4.84
C VAL A 176 14.58 9.58 3.97
N ALA A 177 13.39 9.25 4.48
CA ALA A 177 12.14 9.44 3.77
C ALA A 177 11.83 10.93 3.58
N GLU A 178 12.04 11.75 4.61
CA GLU A 178 11.91 13.21 4.53
C GLU A 178 12.91 13.82 3.53
N ILE A 179 14.15 13.33 3.51
CA ILE A 179 15.16 13.73 2.50
C ILE A 179 14.66 13.39 1.09
N LEU A 180 14.17 12.17 0.87
CA LEU A 180 13.70 11.72 -0.44
C LEU A 180 12.51 12.56 -0.93
N VAL A 181 11.54 12.84 -0.04
CA VAL A 181 10.40 13.73 -0.29
C VAL A 181 10.87 15.12 -0.68
N ALA A 182 11.78 15.72 0.09
CA ALA A 182 12.31 17.05 -0.19
C ALA A 182 13.01 17.10 -1.56
N ARG A 183 13.75 16.04 -1.93
CA ARG A 183 14.40 15.96 -3.24
C ARG A 183 13.39 15.83 -4.38
N MET A 184 12.39 14.97 -4.25
CA MET A 184 11.34 14.82 -5.27
C MET A 184 10.56 16.13 -5.48
N ARG A 185 10.24 16.87 -4.40
CA ARG A 185 9.56 18.18 -4.48
C ARG A 185 10.40 19.26 -5.15
N ASN A 186 11.70 19.29 -4.86
CA ASN A 186 12.61 20.32 -5.35
C ASN A 186 13.16 20.03 -6.77
N GLN A 187 12.83 18.89 -7.38
CA GLN A 187 13.16 18.66 -8.78
C GLN A 187 12.38 19.63 -9.67
N ARG A 188 13.12 20.58 -10.28
CA ARG A 188 12.59 21.38 -11.40
C ARG A 188 12.22 20.42 -12.54
N LEU A 189 11.05 20.65 -13.12
CA LEU A 189 10.71 20.13 -14.44
C LEU A 189 11.78 20.68 -15.39
N ALA A 190 12.71 19.82 -15.81
CA ALA A 190 13.73 20.16 -16.79
C ALA A 190 13.08 20.29 -18.17
#